data_AF-A0A7W0RWG5-F1
#
_entry.id   AF-A0A7W0RWG5-F1
#
_cell.length_a   1.000
_cell.length_b   1.000
_cell.length_c   1.000
_cell.angle_alpha   90.00
_cell.angle_beta   90.00
_cell.angle_gamma   90.00
#
_symmetry.space_group_name_H-M   'P 1'
#
loop_
_entity.id
_entity.type
_entity.pdbx_description
1 polymer ?
#
loop_
_entity_poly.entity_id
_entity_poly.type
_entity_poly.pdbx_seq_one_letter_code
_entity_poly.pdbx_strand_id
1 'polypeptide(L)'
;MTGFTWQDGERTIRFGPGARADAAELLGEGYALLTTPRARQMAPELADAAASVHEVRPGRVDEIAAELMEQVSGELIVALGGGRVIDTAKALVAAGRGSQAAAVPTT
;
A
#
# COMPACT_ATOMS: atom_id res chain seq x y z
N MET A 1 -11.54 -17.65 -14.64
CA MET A 1 -11.39 -16.33 -15.28
C MET A 1 -9.91 -16.08 -15.48
N THR A 2 -9.52 -15.67 -16.69
CA THR A 2 -8.18 -15.12 -16.95
C THR A 2 -8.07 -13.74 -16.30
N GLY A 3 -6.89 -13.38 -15.79
CA GLY A 3 -6.67 -12.04 -15.22
C GLY A 3 -6.69 -10.93 -16.28
N PHE A 4 -6.71 -9.68 -15.84
CA PHE A 4 -6.60 -8.51 -16.71
C PHE A 4 -5.76 -7.40 -16.07
N THR A 5 -5.33 -6.45 -16.90
CA THR A 5 -4.83 -5.14 -16.51
C THR A 5 -5.73 -4.10 -17.15
N TRP A 6 -6.25 -3.18 -16.36
CA TRP A 6 -7.06 -2.06 -16.82
C TRP A 6 -6.35 -0.75 -16.48
N GLN A 7 -6.28 0.16 -17.45
CA GLN A 7 -5.64 1.46 -17.29
C GLN A 7 -6.65 2.56 -17.63
N ASP A 8 -6.85 3.50 -16.71
CA ASP A 8 -7.75 4.64 -16.82
C ASP A 8 -7.06 5.90 -16.28
N GLY A 9 -6.48 6.68 -17.20
CA GLY A 9 -5.57 7.78 -16.86
C GLY A 9 -4.39 7.28 -16.04
N GLU A 10 -4.19 7.87 -14.86
CA GLU A 10 -3.13 7.49 -13.91
C GLU A 10 -3.45 6.20 -13.13
N ARG A 11 -4.68 5.67 -13.24
CA ARG A 11 -5.11 4.50 -12.46
C ARG A 11 -4.81 3.23 -13.22
N THR A 12 -4.06 2.33 -12.59
CA THR A 12 -3.83 0.96 -13.08
C THR A 12 -4.45 -0.03 -12.12
N ILE A 13 -5.24 -0.98 -12.65
CA ILE A 13 -5.81 -2.10 -11.91
C ILE A 13 -5.28 -3.40 -12.52
N ARG A 14 -4.52 -4.16 -11.74
CA ARG A 14 -4.14 -5.55 -12.05
C ARG A 14 -5.04 -6.49 -11.27
N PHE A 15 -5.79 -7.35 -11.97
CA PHE A 15 -6.76 -8.26 -11.35
C PHE A 15 -6.62 -9.70 -11.85
N GLY A 16 -6.78 -10.67 -10.95
CA GLY A 16 -6.83 -12.09 -11.26
C GLY A 16 -5.77 -12.91 -10.54
N PRO A 17 -5.71 -14.23 -10.79
CA PRO A 17 -4.68 -15.10 -10.21
C PRO A 17 -3.28 -14.56 -10.54
N GLY A 18 -2.37 -14.63 -9.57
CA GLY A 18 -0.99 -14.13 -9.72
C GLY A 18 -0.81 -12.61 -9.57
N ALA A 19 -1.88 -11.80 -9.58
CA ALA A 19 -1.77 -10.33 -9.52
C ALA A 19 -0.95 -9.80 -8.33
N ARG A 20 -0.98 -10.50 -7.19
CA ARG A 20 -0.14 -10.15 -6.03
C ARG A 20 1.35 -10.39 -6.28
N ALA A 21 1.71 -11.46 -6.97
CA ALA A 21 3.10 -11.76 -7.30
C ALA A 21 3.67 -10.72 -8.30
N ASP A 22 2.82 -10.19 -9.18
CA ASP A 22 3.18 -9.12 -10.12
C ASP A 22 3.35 -7.75 -9.42
N ALA A 23 2.91 -7.60 -8.16
CA ALA A 23 2.82 -6.30 -7.51
C ALA A 23 4.18 -5.64 -7.28
N ALA A 24 5.21 -6.42 -6.91
CA ALA A 24 6.55 -5.86 -6.68
C ALA A 24 7.13 -5.23 -7.96
N GLU A 25 6.96 -5.90 -9.10
CA GLU A 25 7.39 -5.38 -10.40
C GLU A 25 6.60 -4.12 -10.80
N LEU A 26 5.28 -4.13 -10.60
CA LEU A 26 4.41 -2.99 -10.95
C LEU A 26 4.65 -1.75 -10.08
N LEU A 27 5.04 -1.94 -8.82
CA LEU A 27 5.23 -0.86 -7.85
C LEU A 27 6.66 -0.31 -7.83
N GLY A 28 7.63 -1.06 -8.36
CA GLY A 28 9.05 -0.72 -8.28
C GLY A 28 9.59 -0.84 -6.85
N GLU A 29 10.60 -0.02 -6.53
CA GLU A 29 11.27 -0.02 -5.22
C GLU A 29 11.21 1.37 -4.57
N GLY A 30 11.56 1.45 -3.28
CA GLY A 30 11.80 2.72 -2.60
C GLY A 30 10.56 3.43 -2.04
N TYR A 31 9.38 2.82 -2.13
CA TYR A 31 8.14 3.36 -1.55
C TYR A 31 8.07 3.20 -0.03
N ALA A 32 7.16 3.94 0.61
CA ALA A 32 6.78 3.69 2.00
C ALA A 32 5.65 2.65 2.05
N LEU A 33 5.87 1.52 2.75
CA LEU A 33 4.88 0.46 2.89
C LEU A 33 4.09 0.60 4.19
N LEU A 34 2.76 0.67 4.10
CA LEU A 34 1.85 0.45 5.22
C LEU A 34 1.34 -0.99 5.17
N THR A 35 1.44 -1.71 6.28
CA THR A 35 1.00 -3.11 6.32
C THR A 35 0.55 -3.56 7.71
N THR A 36 0.23 -4.84 7.87
CA THR A 36 0.08 -5.51 9.17
C THR A 36 0.99 -6.73 9.20
N PRO A 37 1.34 -7.29 10.36
CA PRO A 37 2.13 -8.53 10.43
C PRO A 37 1.55 -9.66 9.58
N ARG A 38 0.21 -9.82 9.58
CA ARG A 38 -0.50 -10.82 8.75
C ARG A 38 -0.35 -10.54 7.27
N ALA A 39 -0.58 -9.30 6.83
CA ALA A 39 -0.55 -8.96 5.41
C ALA A 39 0.87 -9.00 4.85
N ARG A 40 1.88 -8.59 5.64
CA ARG A 40 3.30 -8.69 5.29
C ARG A 40 3.73 -10.12 4.94
N GLN A 41 3.23 -11.11 5.69
CA GLN A 41 3.51 -12.53 5.39
C GLN A 41 2.94 -13.01 4.05
N MET A 42 1.95 -12.31 3.48
CA MET A 42 1.33 -12.70 2.21
C MET A 42 2.12 -12.24 0.97
N ALA A 43 2.99 -11.25 1.14
CA ALA A 43 3.83 -10.65 0.10
C ALA A 43 5.11 -10.04 0.73
N PRO A 44 6.02 -10.86 1.26
CA PRO A 44 7.27 -10.39 1.87
C PRO A 44 8.13 -9.56 0.92
N GLU A 45 8.09 -9.87 -0.38
CA GLU A 45 8.79 -9.14 -1.44
C GLU A 45 8.44 -7.65 -1.48
N LEU A 46 7.22 -7.28 -1.10
CA LEU A 46 6.82 -5.87 -1.04
C LEU A 46 7.45 -5.14 0.15
N ALA A 47 7.76 -5.85 1.23
CA ALA A 47 8.48 -5.27 2.36
C ALA A 47 9.98 -5.14 2.05
N ASP A 48 10.54 -6.09 1.30
CA ASP A 48 11.95 -6.09 0.91
C ASP A 48 12.27 -4.96 -0.08
N ALA A 49 11.34 -4.64 -0.99
CA ALA A 49 11.47 -3.54 -1.95
C ALA A 49 11.18 -2.14 -1.36
N ALA A 50 10.61 -2.06 -0.16
CA ALA A 50 10.21 -0.80 0.45
C ALA A 50 11.41 -0.06 1.07
N ALA A 51 11.45 1.28 0.94
CA ALA A 51 12.42 2.10 1.68
C ALA A 51 12.12 2.16 3.18
N SER A 52 10.84 2.03 3.56
CA SER A 52 10.40 1.96 4.95
C SER A 52 9.13 1.14 5.08
N VAL A 53 8.97 0.46 6.22
CA VAL A 53 7.81 -0.39 6.51
C VAL A 53 7.19 0.06 7.83
N HIS A 54 5.89 0.36 7.80
CA HIS A 54 5.13 0.87 8.92
C HIS A 54 3.93 -0.03 9.20
N GLU A 55 3.80 -0.48 10.45
CA GLU A 55 2.71 -1.34 10.86
C GLU A 55 1.48 -0.54 11.26
N VAL A 56 0.35 -0.82 10.61
CA VAL A 56 -0.95 -0.21 10.89
C VAL A 56 -1.65 -1.02 11.98
N ARG A 57 -1.59 -0.52 13.22
CA ARG A 57 -2.29 -1.09 14.37
C ARG A 57 -3.82 -1.11 14.18
N PRO A 58 -4.56 -2.00 14.87
CA PRO A 58 -6.01 -1.87 14.98
C PRO A 58 -6.42 -0.53 15.60
N GLY A 59 -7.52 0.04 15.15
CA GLY A 59 -8.01 1.34 15.63
C GLY A 59 -8.70 2.15 14.54
N ARG A 60 -8.92 3.43 14.82
CA ARG A 60 -9.53 4.37 13.87
C ARG A 60 -8.48 4.94 12.92
N VAL A 61 -8.88 5.17 11.67
CA VAL A 61 -7.97 5.62 10.60
C VAL A 61 -7.35 6.99 10.91
N ASP A 62 -8.13 7.91 11.45
CA ASP A 62 -7.72 9.28 11.83
C ASP A 62 -6.61 9.26 12.89
N GLU A 63 -6.79 8.48 13.95
CA GLU A 63 -5.80 8.32 15.03
C GLU A 63 -4.50 7.72 14.49
N ILE A 64 -4.60 6.64 13.73
CA ILE A 64 -3.41 5.94 13.18
C ILE A 64 -2.67 6.83 12.18
N ALA A 65 -3.39 7.56 11.31
CA ALA A 65 -2.76 8.47 10.36
C ALA A 65 -2.03 9.62 11.07
N ALA A 66 -2.59 10.14 12.17
CA ALA A 66 -1.92 11.16 12.99
C ALA A 66 -0.62 10.62 13.61
N GLU A 67 -0.64 9.40 14.17
CA GLU A 67 0.55 8.75 14.74
C GLU A 67 1.67 8.52 13.71
N LEU A 68 1.30 8.15 12.48
CA LEU A 68 2.25 7.86 11.39
C LEU A 68 2.70 9.11 10.62
N MET A 69 2.09 10.27 10.87
CA MET A 69 2.27 11.48 10.05
C MET A 69 3.72 11.94 9.98
N GLU A 70 4.46 11.86 11.07
CA GLU A 70 5.87 12.29 11.13
C GLU A 70 6.83 11.21 10.61
N GLN A 71 6.40 9.95 10.57
CA GLN A 71 7.23 8.79 10.27
C GLN A 71 7.18 8.40 8.80
N VAL A 72 6.03 8.62 8.16
CA VAL A 72 5.80 8.26 6.77
C VAL A 72 6.08 9.44 5.87
N SER A 73 6.91 9.22 4.86
CA SER A 73 7.10 10.12 3.73
C SER A 73 7.58 9.35 2.51
N GLY A 74 7.31 9.87 1.32
CA GLY A 74 7.80 9.31 0.06
C GLY A 74 6.89 9.69 -1.10
N GLU A 75 7.38 9.58 -2.34
CA GLU A 75 6.55 9.87 -3.52
C GLU A 75 5.35 8.92 -3.60
N LEU A 76 5.60 7.62 -3.39
CA LEU A 76 4.60 6.55 -3.39
C LEU A 76 4.42 5.96 -1.99
N ILE A 77 3.16 5.90 -1.54
CA ILE A 77 2.74 5.16 -0.35
C ILE A 77 1.98 3.90 -0.78
N VAL A 78 2.49 2.72 -0.43
CA VAL A 78 1.88 1.43 -0.76
C VAL A 78 1.14 0.87 0.45
N ALA A 79 -0.12 0.48 0.29
CA ALA A 79 -0.91 -0.21 1.30
C ALA A 79 -1.04 -1.70 0.99
N LEU A 80 -0.44 -2.56 1.81
CA LEU A 80 -0.65 -4.01 1.78
C LEU A 80 -1.56 -4.42 2.94
N GLY A 81 -2.85 -4.66 2.67
CA GLY A 81 -3.78 -4.97 3.75
C GLY A 81 -5.25 -4.84 3.38
N GLY A 82 -6.11 -4.79 4.41
CA GLY A 82 -7.55 -4.54 4.23
C GLY A 82 -7.88 -3.05 4.22
N GLY A 83 -9.17 -2.72 4.21
CA GLY A 83 -9.69 -1.35 4.09
C GLY A 83 -9.02 -0.33 5.02
N ARG A 84 -8.81 -0.67 6.29
CA ARG A 84 -8.11 0.20 7.26
C ARG A 84 -6.70 0.62 6.82
N VAL A 85 -5.90 -0.31 6.31
CA VAL A 85 -4.53 -0.01 5.86
C VAL A 85 -4.57 0.91 4.64
N ILE A 86 -5.49 0.62 3.71
CA ILE A 86 -5.69 1.40 2.49
C ILE A 86 -6.15 2.82 2.82
N ASP A 87 -7.10 2.97 3.73
CA ASP A 87 -7.63 4.28 4.09
C ASP A 87 -6.62 5.11 4.92
N THR A 88 -5.76 4.47 5.72
CA THR A 88 -4.61 5.16 6.34
C THR A 88 -3.63 5.69 5.28
N ALA A 89 -3.32 4.92 4.23
CA ALA A 89 -2.47 5.41 3.13
C ALA A 89 -3.10 6.61 2.42
N LYS A 90 -4.40 6.55 2.13
CA LYS A 90 -5.15 7.69 1.56
C LYS A 90 -5.09 8.93 2.46
N ALA A 91 -5.27 8.75 3.77
CA ALA A 91 -5.22 9.86 4.73
C ALA A 91 -3.82 10.51 4.76
N LEU A 92 -2.75 9.73 4.72
CA LEU A 92 -1.38 10.24 4.70
C LEU A 92 -1.05 10.97 3.39
N VAL A 93 -1.45 10.44 2.24
CA VAL A 93 -1.31 11.16 0.94
C VAL A 93 -2.12 12.45 0.95
N ALA A 94 -3.37 12.42 1.42
CA ALA A 94 -4.20 13.61 1.55
C ALA A 94 -3.59 14.67 2.51
N ALA A 95 -2.82 14.23 3.51
CA ALA A 95 -2.07 15.08 4.42
C ALA A 95 -0.71 15.56 3.87
N GLY A 96 -0.40 15.27 2.59
CA GLY A 96 0.82 15.71 1.92
C GLY A 96 2.07 14.92 2.30
N ARG A 97 1.92 13.71 2.86
CA ARG A 97 3.05 12.81 3.18
C ARG A 97 3.54 12.02 1.98
N GLY A 98 2.78 12.02 0.89
CA GLY A 98 3.22 11.50 -0.40
C GLY A 98 2.37 12.06 -1.53
N SER A 99 2.79 11.78 -2.77
CA SER A 99 2.13 12.27 -3.98
C SER A 99 1.12 11.27 -4.53
N GLN A 100 1.38 9.98 -4.32
CA GLN A 100 0.57 8.89 -4.86
C GLN A 100 0.37 7.78 -3.84
N ALA A 101 -0.74 7.05 -4.00
CA ALA A 101 -1.02 5.84 -3.24
C ALA A 101 -1.28 4.65 -4.18
N ALA A 102 -0.78 3.48 -3.78
CA ALA A 102 -1.14 2.21 -4.39
C ALA A 102 -1.62 1.22 -3.32
N ALA A 103 -2.39 0.22 -3.72
CA ALA A 103 -2.96 -0.76 -2.79
C ALA A 103 -2.86 -2.19 -3.33
N VAL A 104 -2.53 -3.12 -2.44
CA VAL A 104 -2.62 -4.57 -2.63
C VAL A 104 -3.64 -5.09 -1.60
N PRO A 105 -4.94 -5.12 -1.96
CA PRO A 105 -6.01 -5.48 -1.03
C PRO A 105 -5.97 -6.94 -0.60
N THR A 106 -6.32 -7.21 0.65
CA THR A 106 -6.38 -8.57 1.23
C THR A 106 -7.75 -8.96 1.78
N THR A 107 -8.76 -8.09 1.64
CA THR A 107 -10.16 -8.27 2.08
C THR A 107 -11.10 -7.52 1.16
#